data_AF-A0A1Z4GE09-F1
#
_entry.id   AF-A0A1Z4GE09-F1
#
_cell.length_a   1.000
_cell.length_b   1.000
_cell.length_c   1.000
_cell.angle_alpha   90.00
_cell.angle_beta   90.00
_cell.angle_gamma   90.00
#
_symmetry.space_group_name_H-M   'P 1'
#
loop_
_entity.id
_entity.type
_entity.pdbx_description
1 polymer ?
#
loop_
_entity_poly.entity_id
_entity_poly.type
_entity_poly.pdbx_seq_one_letter_code
_entity_poly.pdbx_strand_id
1 'polypeptide(L)' 'MTEHRPLTPKEQKVVQEFESARTGLGAIAKSNILNNHVTGWADIIADTPEEELVVRDGYGSNSFMYRRIGG' A
#
# COMPACT_ATOMS: atom_id res chain seq x y z
N MET A 1 14.42 9.87 -2.26
CA MET A 1 13.70 11.11 -2.61
C MET A 1 12.21 10.81 -2.50
N THR A 2 11.49 11.43 -1.58
CA THR A 2 10.03 11.24 -1.50
C THR A 2 9.37 11.94 -2.68
N GLU A 3 8.60 11.23 -3.50
CA GLU A 3 7.85 11.86 -4.58
C GLU A 3 6.70 12.68 -4.01
N HIS A 4 6.59 13.95 -4.40
CA HIS A 4 5.45 14.79 -4.07
C HIS A 4 4.47 14.81 -5.24
N ARG A 5 3.77 13.70 -5.45
CA ARG A 5 2.72 13.58 -6.46
C ARG A 5 1.37 13.25 -5.83
N PRO A 6 0.24 13.60 -6.50
CA PRO A 6 -1.06 13.11 -6.08
C PRO A 6 -1.11 11.58 -6.17
N LEU A 7 -1.84 10.96 -5.24
CA LEU A 7 -2.11 9.53 -5.26
C LEU A 7 -3.20 9.22 -6.28
N THR A 8 -3.03 8.12 -7.02
CA THR A 8 -4.07 7.56 -7.91
C THR A 8 -5.25 7.00 -7.11
N PRO A 9 -6.42 6.76 -7.73
CA PRO A 9 -7.56 6.17 -7.02
C PRO A 9 -7.24 4.84 -6.33
N LYS A 10 -6.45 3.96 -6.98
CA LYS A 10 -5.98 2.69 -6.39
C LYS A 10 -5.10 2.92 -5.16
N GLU A 11 -4.13 3.84 -5.25
CA GLU A 11 -3.25 4.17 -4.13
C GLU A 11 -4.02 4.80 -2.97
N GLN A 12 -5.02 5.63 -3.26
CA GLN A 12 -5.90 6.22 -2.24
C GLN A 12 -6.72 5.14 -1.54
N LYS A 13 -7.25 4.16 -2.28
CA LYS A 13 -7.94 3.00 -1.70
C LYS A 13 -7.04 2.26 -0.73
N VAL A 14 -5.79 1.98 -1.12
CA VAL A 14 -4.80 1.33 -0.23
C VAL A 14 -4.55 2.14 1.03
N VAL A 15 -4.39 3.46 0.92
CA VAL A 15 -4.21 4.33 2.10
C VAL A 15 -5.42 4.25 3.04
N GLN A 16 -6.64 4.25 2.49
CA GLN A 16 -7.87 4.14 3.27
C GLN A 16 -7.98 2.77 3.95
N GLU A 17 -7.73 1.68 3.22
CA GLU A 17 -7.78 0.31 3.74
C GLU A 17 -6.82 0.12 4.92
N PHE A 18 -5.58 0.62 4.80
CA PHE A 18 -4.62 0.57 5.90
C PHE A 18 -5.06 1.45 7.08
N GLU A 19 -5.56 2.66 6.83
CA GLU A 19 -6.06 3.54 7.90
C GLU A 19 -7.25 2.93 8.66
N SER A 20 -8.17 2.28 7.92
CA SER A 20 -9.31 1.57 8.47
C SER A 20 -8.91 0.33 9.28
N ALA A 21 -7.90 -0.41 8.83
CA ALA A 21 -7.37 -1.55 9.56
C ALA A 21 -6.74 -1.15 10.90
N ARG A 22 -5.98 -0.06 10.92
CA ARG A 22 -5.46 0.55 12.16
C ARG A 22 -5.11 2.01 11.93
N THR A 23 -5.65 2.88 12.77
CA THR A 23 -5.38 4.32 12.74
C THR A 23 -3.88 4.61 12.73
N GLY A 24 -3.44 5.43 11.77
CA GLY A 24 -2.05 5.79 11.53
C GLY A 24 -1.33 4.93 10.49
N LEU A 25 -1.83 3.74 10.14
CA LEU A 25 -1.22 2.92 9.09
C LEU A 25 -1.42 3.50 7.69
N GLY A 26 -2.47 4.30 7.45
CA GLY A 26 -2.68 4.96 6.16
C GLY A 26 -1.59 5.98 5.85
N ALA A 27 -1.11 6.70 6.85
CA ALA A 27 0.03 7.61 6.69
C ALA A 27 1.33 6.86 6.32
N ILE A 28 1.54 5.69 6.91
CA ILE A 28 2.68 4.82 6.58
C ILE A 28 2.54 4.27 5.16
N ALA A 29 1.36 3.77 4.79
CA ALA A 29 1.08 3.30 3.44
C ALA A 29 1.33 4.39 2.40
N LYS A 30 0.83 5.62 2.65
CA LYS A 30 1.09 6.79 1.80
C LYS A 30 2.59 7.07 1.66
N SER A 31 3.34 7.06 2.77
CA SER A 31 4.79 7.27 2.73
C SER A 31 5.49 6.21 1.88
N ASN A 32 5.11 4.94 2.00
CA ASN A 32 5.69 3.87 1.21
C ASN A 32 5.38 4.01 -0.28
N ILE A 33 4.15 4.38 -0.63
CA ILE A 33 3.73 4.62 -2.02
C ILE A 33 4.53 5.78 -2.64
N LEU A 34 4.71 6.87 -1.91
CA LEU A 34 5.49 8.03 -2.38
C LEU A 34 7.00 7.78 -2.41
N ASN A 35 7.48 6.81 -1.63
CA ASN A 35 8.86 6.33 -1.66
C ASN A 35 9.02 5.08 -2.53
N ASN A 36 8.26 5.00 -3.64
CA ASN A 36 8.23 3.83 -4.49
C ASN A 36 9.61 3.33 -4.95
N HIS A 37 10.53 4.25 -5.27
CA HIS A 37 11.92 3.92 -5.63
C HIS A 37 12.68 3.07 -4.59
N VAL A 38 12.23 3.03 -3.33
CA VAL A 38 12.80 2.19 -2.26
C VAL A 38 11.91 0.99 -1.97
N THR A 39 10.59 1.17 -2.00
CA THR A 39 9.64 0.19 -1.48
C THR A 39 8.99 -0.69 -2.54
N GLY A 40 8.91 -0.22 -3.79
CA GLY A 40 8.16 -0.86 -4.88
C GLY A 40 6.63 -0.80 -4.72
N TRP A 41 6.11 0.01 -3.77
CA TRP A 41 4.70 -0.05 -3.44
C TRP A 41 3.76 0.43 -4.54
N ALA A 42 4.07 1.55 -5.19
CA ALA A 42 3.23 2.07 -6.28
C ALA A 42 3.16 1.08 -7.45
N ASP A 43 4.28 0.42 -7.77
CA ASP A 43 4.33 -0.57 -8.87
C ASP A 43 3.48 -1.80 -8.55
N ILE A 44 3.62 -2.34 -7.33
CA ILE A 44 2.80 -3.46 -6.87
C ILE A 44 1.31 -3.08 -6.90
N ILE A 45 0.94 -1.88 -6.46
CA ILE A 45 -0.46 -1.43 -6.45
C ILE A 45 -1.02 -1.28 -7.86
N ALA A 46 -0.21 -0.77 -8.80
CA ALA A 46 -0.60 -0.65 -10.20
C ALA A 46 -0.95 -2.01 -10.80
N ASP A 47 -0.09 -3.02 -10.56
CA ASP A 47 -0.21 -4.39 -11.07
C ASP A 47 -1.22 -5.25 -10.30
N THR A 48 -1.65 -4.82 -9.11
CA THR A 48 -2.62 -5.56 -8.30
C THR A 48 -4.04 -5.22 -8.73
N PRO A 49 -4.90 -6.21 -9.04
CA PRO A 49 -6.32 -5.99 -9.27
C PRO A 49 -6.96 -5.25 -8.10
N GLU A 50 -7.87 -4.31 -8.39
CA GLU A 50 -8.43 -3.44 -7.35
C GLU A 50 -9.23 -4.21 -6.27
N GLU A 51 -9.76 -5.37 -6.63
CA GLU A 51 -10.46 -6.31 -5.73
C GLU A 51 -9.51 -6.98 -4.72
N GLU A 52 -8.21 -7.01 -5.01
CA GLU A 52 -7.17 -7.58 -4.13
C GLU A 52 -6.51 -6.53 -3.23
N LEU A 53 -6.77 -5.23 -3.47
CA LEU A 53 -6.30 -4.11 -2.66
C LEU A 53 -7.12 -3.97 -1.36
N VAL A 54 -7.19 -5.04 -0.57
CA VAL A 54 -7.96 -5.11 0.68
C VAL A 54 -7.05 -5.65 1.78
N VAL A 55 -7.01 -4.98 2.94
CA VAL A 55 -6.27 -5.50 4.10
C VAL A 55 -7.10 -6.62 4.70
N ARG A 56 -6.57 -7.85 4.68
CA ARG A 56 -7.20 -8.99 5.38
C ARG A 56 -6.58 -9.05 6.78
N ASP A 57 -7.33 -9.45 7.81
CA ASP A 57 -6.77 -9.69 9.15
C ASP A 57 -6.44 -11.18 9.31
N GLY A 58 -5.19 -11.48 9.64
CA GLY A 58 -4.64 -12.83 9.59
C GLY A 58 -3.13 -12.79 9.79
N TYR A 59 -2.72 -13.21 10.97
CA TYR A 59 -1.35 -13.23 11.50
C TYR A 59 -0.23 -13.21 10.45
N GLY A 60 0.55 -12.13 10.45
CA GLY A 60 1.92 -12.06 9.92
C GLY A 60 2.12 -11.96 8.41
N SER A 61 1.08 -12.01 7.58
CA SER A 61 1.27 -12.10 6.10
C SER A 61 0.30 -11.22 5.28
N ASN A 62 -0.31 -10.23 5.91
CA ASN A 62 -1.57 -9.66 5.46
C ASN A 62 -1.55 -8.20 5.00
N SER A 63 -0.50 -7.84 4.27
CA SER A 63 -0.75 -6.91 3.19
C SER A 63 -0.35 -7.58 1.89
N PHE A 64 -1.18 -7.44 0.87
CA PHE A 64 -0.84 -7.77 -0.52
C PHE A 64 0.54 -7.20 -0.93
N MET A 65 0.97 -6.13 -0.25
CA MET A 65 2.32 -5.54 -0.33
C MET A 65 3.43 -6.43 0.26
N TYR A 66 3.31 -6.88 1.51
CA TYR A 66 4.38 -7.62 2.18
C TYR A 66 4.58 -9.03 1.60
N ARG A 67 3.55 -9.63 1.01
CA ARG A 67 3.70 -10.92 0.31
C ARG A 67 4.58 -10.82 -0.95
N ARG A 68 4.67 -9.64 -1.58
CA ARG A 68 5.45 -9.42 -2.82
C ARG A 68 6.84 -8.81 -2.62
N ILE A 69 7.09 -8.14 -1.49
CA ILE A 69 8.39 -7.52 -1.20
C ILE A 69 9.41 -8.53 -0.63
N GLY A 70 8.95 -9.64 -0.06
CA GLY A 70 9.80 -10.69 0.54
C GLY A 70 10.16 -11.86 -0.39
N GLY A 71 10.05 -11.70 -1.71
CA GLY A 71 10.44 -12.70 -2.71
C GLY A 71 11.89 -12.58 -3.12
#